data_AF-A0A2G9GT62-F1
#
_entry.id   AF-A0A2G9GT62-F1
#
_cell.length_a   1.000
_cell.length_b   1.000
_cell.length_c   1.000
_cell.angle_alpha   90.00
_cell.angle_beta   90.00
_cell.angle_gamma   90.00
#
_symmetry.space_group_name_H-M   'P 1'
#
loop_
_entity.id
_entity.type
_entity.pdbx_description
1 polymer ?
#
loop_
_entity_poly.entity_id
_entity_poly.type
_entity_poly.pdbx_seq_one_letter_code
_entity_poly.pdbx_strand_id
1 'polypeptide(L)'
;MKTCLQSVYGDIYDCIDVYKQPSLSHPALRGLKIKGCEQVGFELGLCDSNSDSDRISKLISYPNPDSNPIELLFLLPNPNPNPIYKDLRDSNQEKYQKKKRKEKFLRPDQKILTTLGYDVSKSKNNPVEFNFWKSKKGCPKGTVPIQRTKMMNNQKNYSRDGLSHSLEWNNGIDMKSAKRLKRVPVEKNVINIINIQFAGIHSKSGQMFSGASALINIYNPKVRGPNQYSSATIFLENGDDQIQAGWTVNPQLYGDYRTRMYASWTRDSHRSTGCYNTQCPGFVVVNNKIPLGFVFNDISVREGKQYEEYFYMHLEPEVGWWLHVRDVFVAIGYWPISLFSTMQQSATFVRYGGQVFTPSSDDRSPQMGSGGKFVNGQYDKTCYMRQVSIRRKDFEFVDVDNSYMEGTDSRCYYSGDYSFKNDQDRYSFLFGGRGGTDEHTCVY
;
A
#
# COMPACT_ATOMS: atom_id res chain seq x y z
N MET A 1 -0.24 17.46 -30.92
CA MET A 1 -0.08 16.01 -31.16
C MET A 1 -0.49 15.26 -29.90
N LYS A 2 -1.28 14.19 -30.01
CA LYS A 2 -1.53 13.28 -28.88
C LYS A 2 -0.30 12.38 -28.73
N THR A 3 0.50 12.58 -27.68
CA THR A 3 1.65 11.72 -27.40
C THR A 3 1.14 10.42 -26.76
N CYS A 4 1.54 9.28 -27.32
CA CYS A 4 1.23 7.97 -26.76
C CYS A 4 2.54 7.26 -26.39
N LEU A 5 2.50 6.48 -25.31
CA LEU A 5 3.56 5.57 -24.93
C LEU A 5 3.14 4.14 -25.19
N GLN A 6 4.11 3.28 -25.50
CA GLN A 6 3.90 1.85 -25.58
C GLN A 6 4.80 1.14 -24.58
N SER A 7 4.23 0.23 -23.81
CA SER A 7 5.00 -0.65 -22.94
C SER A 7 5.79 -1.68 -23.76
N VAL A 8 6.84 -2.25 -23.18
CA VAL A 8 7.59 -3.38 -23.79
C VAL A 8 6.69 -4.59 -24.06
N TYR A 9 5.56 -4.65 -23.36
CA TYR A 9 4.54 -5.69 -23.42
C TYR A 9 3.37 -5.40 -24.37
N GLY A 10 3.41 -4.28 -25.08
CA GLY A 10 2.44 -3.91 -26.11
C GLY A 10 1.23 -3.11 -25.61
N ASP A 11 1.16 -2.78 -24.32
CA ASP A 11 0.11 -1.89 -23.78
C ASP A 11 0.31 -0.48 -24.32
N ILE A 12 -0.79 0.23 -24.58
CA ILE A 12 -0.77 1.60 -25.08
C ILE A 12 -1.29 2.52 -23.98
N TYR A 13 -0.56 3.60 -23.73
CA TYR A 13 -0.93 4.65 -22.78
C TYR A 13 -1.01 5.99 -23.51
N ASP A 14 -2.11 6.70 -23.29
CA ASP A 14 -2.28 8.07 -23.74
C ASP A 14 -1.65 9.01 -22.71
N CYS A 15 -0.77 9.93 -23.14
CA CYS A 15 -0.30 11.01 -22.28
C CYS A 15 -1.35 12.11 -22.28
N ILE A 16 -2.12 12.18 -21.20
CA ILE A 16 -3.23 13.13 -21.05
C ILE A 16 -2.78 14.25 -20.12
N ASP A 17 -3.13 15.49 -20.45
CA ASP A 17 -2.98 16.64 -19.55
C ASP A 17 -3.51 16.28 -18.15
N VAL A 18 -2.70 16.51 -17.12
CA VAL A 18 -3.02 16.08 -15.74
C VAL A 18 -4.38 16.62 -15.27
N TYR A 19 -4.80 17.80 -15.74
CA TYR A 19 -6.09 18.42 -15.39
C TYR A 19 -7.25 17.99 -16.30
N LYS A 20 -6.99 17.13 -17.30
CA LYS A 20 -7.99 16.61 -18.25
C LYS A 20 -8.09 15.08 -18.21
N GLN A 21 -7.47 14.44 -17.23
CA GLN A 21 -7.51 12.98 -17.11
C GLN A 21 -8.96 12.48 -16.88
N PRO A 22 -9.34 11.31 -17.45
CA PRO A 22 -10.69 10.76 -17.33
C PRO A 22 -11.14 10.57 -15.88
N SER A 23 -10.18 10.37 -14.96
CA SER A 23 -10.42 10.22 -13.54
C SER A 23 -11.25 11.34 -12.93
N LEU A 24 -11.16 12.57 -13.47
CA LEU A 24 -11.83 13.77 -12.97
C LEU A 24 -13.31 13.88 -13.38
N SER A 25 -13.78 13.01 -14.28
CA SER A 25 -15.19 13.00 -14.71
C SER A 25 -16.15 12.45 -13.65
N HIS A 26 -15.64 11.97 -12.51
CA HIS A 26 -16.46 11.51 -11.40
C HIS A 26 -17.28 12.68 -10.81
N PRO A 27 -18.60 12.52 -10.55
CA PRO A 27 -19.42 13.60 -10.01
C PRO A 27 -18.92 14.21 -8.70
N ALA A 28 -18.33 13.39 -7.82
CA ALA A 28 -17.78 13.85 -6.53
C ALA A 28 -16.47 14.65 -6.66
N LEU A 29 -15.87 14.72 -7.86
CA LEU A 29 -14.60 15.41 -8.11
C LEU A 29 -14.78 16.74 -8.87
N ARG A 30 -16.02 17.18 -9.06
CA ARG A 30 -16.32 18.48 -9.69
C ARG A 30 -15.68 19.62 -8.89
N GLY A 31 -14.88 20.44 -9.56
CA GLY A 31 -14.19 21.57 -8.93
C GLY A 31 -12.95 21.20 -8.11
N LEU A 32 -12.53 19.93 -8.13
CA LEU A 32 -11.29 19.50 -7.47
C LEU A 32 -10.09 20.26 -8.06
N LYS A 33 -9.30 20.91 -7.19
CA LYS A 33 -7.98 21.44 -7.54
C LYS A 33 -6.95 20.33 -7.29
N ILE A 34 -6.33 19.84 -8.36
CA ILE A 34 -5.31 18.80 -8.25
C ILE A 34 -4.14 19.35 -7.43
N LYS A 35 -3.81 18.66 -6.34
CA LYS A 35 -2.61 18.93 -5.57
C LYS A 35 -1.44 18.28 -6.30
N GLY A 36 -0.60 19.11 -6.91
CA GLY A 36 0.64 18.66 -7.54
C GLY A 36 1.67 18.22 -6.50
N CYS A 37 2.68 17.47 -6.94
CA CYS A 37 3.80 17.03 -6.11
C CYS A 37 4.56 18.21 -5.45
N GLU A 38 4.49 19.43 -6.00
CA GLU A 38 5.10 20.65 -5.44
C GLU A 38 4.41 21.16 -4.16
N GLN A 39 3.13 20.83 -3.90
CA GLN A 39 2.42 21.31 -2.70
C GLN A 39 2.45 20.32 -1.53
N VAL A 40 2.92 19.09 -1.77
CA VAL A 40 3.23 18.10 -0.74
C VAL A 40 4.73 18.21 -0.56
N GLY A 41 5.21 18.98 0.43
CA GLY A 41 6.60 19.50 0.51
C GLY A 41 7.74 18.49 0.34
N PHE A 42 8.00 18.06 -0.89
CA PHE A 42 8.98 17.06 -1.27
C PHE A 42 9.73 17.54 -2.52
N GLU A 43 10.86 18.21 -2.29
CA GLU A 43 11.90 18.42 -3.30
C GLU A 43 12.60 17.09 -3.60
N LEU A 44 11.99 16.28 -4.45
CA LEU A 44 12.70 15.24 -5.20
C LEU A 44 12.23 15.27 -6.65
N GLY A 45 12.68 16.30 -7.39
CA GLY A 45 13.13 16.25 -8.78
C GLY A 45 12.34 15.44 -9.83
N LEU A 46 11.07 15.14 -9.60
CA LEU A 46 10.19 14.44 -10.54
C LEU A 46 9.09 15.35 -11.10
N CYS A 47 8.95 16.55 -10.54
CA CYS A 47 8.17 17.67 -11.08
C CYS A 47 8.88 19.01 -10.80
N ASP A 48 10.05 19.29 -11.38
CA ASP A 48 10.63 20.65 -11.29
C ASP A 48 10.04 21.56 -12.37
N SER A 49 9.53 22.72 -11.96
CA SER A 49 9.35 23.89 -12.82
C SER A 49 10.40 24.96 -12.48
N ASN A 50 11.12 25.44 -13.50
CA ASN A 50 11.96 26.64 -13.39
C ASN A 50 11.06 27.87 -13.53
N SER A 51 10.99 28.71 -12.49
CA SER A 51 10.93 30.17 -12.64
C SER A 51 11.22 30.86 -11.30
N ASP A 52 12.26 31.70 -11.29
CA ASP A 52 12.51 32.82 -10.38
C ASP A 52 13.03 32.58 -8.94
N SER A 53 14.09 31.77 -8.76
CA SER A 53 14.80 31.67 -7.46
C SER A 53 15.95 32.66 -7.25
N ASP A 54 16.08 33.72 -8.06
CA ASP A 54 17.22 34.66 -7.97
C ASP A 54 16.94 35.95 -7.16
N ARG A 55 15.91 35.96 -6.30
CA ARG A 55 15.62 37.15 -5.45
C ARG A 55 15.34 36.91 -3.96
N ILE A 56 15.48 35.69 -3.44
CA ILE A 56 15.31 35.44 -2.00
C ILE A 56 16.58 34.82 -1.42
N SER A 57 17.68 35.58 -1.50
CA SER A 57 18.95 35.28 -0.83
C SER A 57 19.37 36.38 0.17
N LYS A 58 18.42 37.17 0.67
CA LYS A 58 18.64 38.09 1.78
C LYS A 58 17.49 38.01 2.76
N LEU A 59 17.83 37.96 4.05
CA LEU A 59 16.99 37.65 5.21
C LEU A 59 16.87 36.13 5.35
N ILE A 60 17.69 35.46 6.16
CA ILE A 60 17.68 35.59 7.62
C ILE A 60 19.05 35.16 8.17
N SER A 61 19.71 36.05 8.88
CA SER A 61 20.81 35.74 9.81
C SER A 61 20.22 35.51 11.20
N TYR A 62 20.44 34.35 11.81
CA TYR A 62 20.19 34.14 13.24
C TYR A 62 21.50 34.09 14.03
N PRO A 63 21.54 34.69 15.24
CA PRO A 63 22.74 34.80 16.06
C PRO A 63 22.94 33.59 16.99
N ASN A 64 24.21 33.42 17.35
CA ASN A 64 24.78 32.43 18.26
C ASN A 64 24.36 32.67 19.73
N PRO A 65 24.08 31.64 20.56
CA PRO A 65 23.85 31.84 21.99
C PRO A 65 25.00 31.27 22.84
N ASP A 66 25.77 32.16 23.48
CA ASP A 66 26.59 31.87 24.65
C ASP A 66 26.21 32.85 25.77
N SER A 67 25.65 32.33 26.88
CA SER A 67 25.91 32.73 28.28
C SER A 67 24.81 32.22 29.24
N ASN A 68 25.21 31.40 30.22
CA ASN A 68 24.48 30.89 31.40
C ASN A 68 24.61 31.90 32.60
N PRO A 69 24.21 31.64 33.86
CA PRO A 69 23.14 30.81 34.48
C PRO A 69 22.38 31.53 35.65
N ILE A 70 21.35 30.91 36.26
CA ILE A 70 21.02 31.08 37.70
C ILE A 70 20.66 29.72 38.34
N GLU A 71 21.18 29.53 39.55
CA GLU A 71 21.20 28.36 40.45
C GLU A 71 19.85 27.95 41.06
N LEU A 72 19.77 26.70 41.50
CA LEU A 72 19.20 26.36 42.82
C LEU A 72 19.81 25.04 43.35
N LEU A 73 20.53 25.16 44.47
CA LEU A 73 21.10 24.08 45.28
C LEU A 73 20.03 23.32 46.08
N PHE A 74 20.21 22.00 46.24
CA PHE A 74 20.03 21.32 47.53
C PHE A 74 21.04 20.16 47.66
N LEU A 75 21.66 20.08 48.84
CA LEU A 75 22.71 19.15 49.27
C LEU A 75 22.12 17.82 49.79
N LEU A 76 22.87 16.71 49.68
CA LEU A 76 23.27 15.76 50.75
C LEU A 76 24.12 14.58 50.15
N PRO A 77 24.88 13.79 50.95
CA PRO A 77 26.24 13.33 50.61
C PRO A 77 26.43 11.84 50.25
N ASN A 78 27.49 11.55 49.44
CA ASN A 78 28.43 10.40 49.31
C ASN A 78 27.98 8.92 49.58
N PRO A 79 28.65 7.85 49.07
CA PRO A 79 30.02 7.77 48.51
C PRO A 79 30.22 6.89 47.24
N ASN A 80 31.45 6.97 46.71
CA ASN A 80 32.09 6.18 45.64
C ASN A 80 31.84 4.65 45.67
N PRO A 81 31.93 3.97 44.50
CA PRO A 81 33.17 3.20 44.23
C PRO A 81 33.69 3.26 42.77
N ASN A 82 35.02 3.38 42.69
CA ASN A 82 36.04 3.03 41.67
C ASN A 82 35.75 2.84 40.16
N PRO A 83 36.74 3.14 39.29
CA PRO A 83 36.55 3.52 37.89
C PRO A 83 37.13 2.48 36.92
N ILE A 84 36.35 1.49 36.48
CA ILE A 84 36.80 0.58 35.38
C ILE A 84 35.71 0.32 34.32
N TYR A 85 34.49 0.87 34.46
CA TYR A 85 33.39 0.62 33.51
C TYR A 85 32.86 1.86 32.76
N LYS A 86 33.67 2.91 32.58
CA LYS A 86 33.25 4.16 31.90
C LYS A 86 33.47 4.19 30.38
N ASP A 87 34.57 3.64 29.87
CA ASP A 87 34.95 3.88 28.46
C ASP A 87 34.10 3.16 27.39
N LEU A 88 33.43 2.05 27.74
CA LEU A 88 32.51 1.37 26.80
C LEU A 88 31.07 1.91 26.84
N ARG A 89 30.72 2.62 27.92
CA ARG A 89 29.38 3.21 28.09
C ARG A 89 29.34 4.61 27.47
N ASP A 90 30.40 5.39 27.65
CA ASP A 90 30.47 6.77 27.14
C ASP A 90 30.57 6.82 25.60
N SER A 91 31.23 5.87 24.92
CA SER A 91 31.27 5.85 23.43
C SER A 91 29.94 5.45 22.79
N ASN A 92 29.18 4.55 23.43
CA ASN A 92 27.84 4.18 23.00
C ASN A 92 26.82 5.27 23.32
N GLN A 93 27.00 5.97 24.46
CA GLN A 93 26.15 7.09 24.86
C GLN A 93 26.42 8.32 24.00
N GLU A 94 27.68 8.62 23.62
CA GLU A 94 28.00 9.65 22.63
C GLU A 94 27.50 9.31 21.22
N LYS A 95 27.60 8.05 20.78
CA LYS A 95 26.98 7.59 19.51
C LYS A 95 25.47 7.74 19.54
N TYR A 96 24.83 7.37 20.66
CA TYR A 96 23.38 7.51 20.87
C TYR A 96 22.96 8.97 20.92
N GLN A 97 23.71 9.83 21.61
CA GLN A 97 23.45 11.28 21.68
C GLN A 97 23.73 11.99 20.35
N LYS A 98 24.74 11.56 19.58
CA LYS A 98 24.97 12.02 18.19
C LYS A 98 23.85 11.57 17.25
N LYS A 99 23.32 10.34 17.41
CA LYS A 99 22.15 9.84 16.67
C LYS A 99 20.89 10.65 17.00
N LYS A 100 20.60 10.86 18.30
CA LYS A 100 19.50 11.72 18.78
C LYS A 100 19.63 13.17 18.32
N ARG A 101 20.85 13.73 18.32
CA ARG A 101 21.10 15.08 17.79
C ARG A 101 20.84 15.14 16.29
N LYS A 102 21.27 14.15 15.50
CA LYS A 102 20.93 14.07 14.07
C LYS A 102 19.42 13.94 13.84
N GLU A 103 18.72 13.09 14.59
CA GLU A 103 17.26 12.94 14.58
C GLU A 103 16.52 14.25 14.89
N LYS A 104 17.09 15.11 15.74
CA LYS A 104 16.51 16.42 16.08
C LYS A 104 16.53 17.42 14.91
N PHE A 105 17.43 17.26 13.94
CA PHE A 105 17.58 18.15 12.77
C PHE A 105 16.98 17.57 11.47
N LEU A 106 16.44 16.35 11.50
CA LEU A 106 15.76 15.74 10.35
C LEU A 106 14.38 16.38 10.15
N ARG A 107 14.06 16.73 8.89
CA ARG A 107 12.72 17.22 8.50
C ARG A 107 11.65 16.13 8.79
N PRO A 108 10.35 16.46 8.96
CA PRO A 108 9.31 15.48 9.32
C PRO A 108 9.26 14.25 8.40
N ASP A 109 9.45 14.45 7.10
CA ASP A 109 9.61 13.42 6.06
C ASP A 109 10.81 12.51 6.29
N GLN A 110 11.94 13.06 6.74
CA GLN A 110 13.16 12.30 6.97
C GLN A 110 13.12 11.55 8.31
N LYS A 111 12.36 12.06 9.30
CA LYS A 111 12.07 11.32 10.53
C LYS A 111 11.20 10.09 10.25
N ILE A 112 10.17 10.21 9.40
CA ILE A 112 9.35 9.09 8.93
C ILE A 112 10.24 7.99 8.34
N LEU A 113 11.18 8.35 7.48
CA LEU A 113 12.12 7.41 6.84
C LEU A 113 13.05 6.72 7.83
N THR A 114 13.58 7.48 8.78
CA THR A 114 14.48 6.95 9.81
C THR A 114 13.72 5.98 10.74
N THR A 115 12.46 6.31 11.09
CA THR A 115 11.56 5.44 11.86
C THR A 115 11.16 4.18 11.09
N LEU A 116 10.94 4.28 9.77
CA LEU A 116 10.71 3.15 8.86
C LEU A 116 11.97 2.32 8.56
N GLY A 117 13.14 2.68 9.12
CA GLY A 117 14.39 1.94 8.90
C GLY A 117 14.90 2.10 7.47
N TYR A 118 14.36 3.07 6.76
CA TYR A 118 14.68 3.39 5.39
C TYR A 118 15.99 4.21 5.36
N ASP A 119 17.02 3.62 4.78
CA ASP A 119 18.31 4.30 4.62
C ASP A 119 18.21 5.32 3.46
N VAL A 120 17.91 6.58 3.82
CA VAL A 120 17.85 7.73 2.90
C VAL A 120 19.15 7.92 2.10
N SER A 121 20.28 7.37 2.58
CA SER A 121 21.56 7.44 1.85
C SER A 121 21.61 6.52 0.62
N LYS A 122 20.79 5.46 0.55
CA LYS A 122 20.68 4.56 -0.61
C LYS A 122 19.75 5.07 -1.71
N SER A 123 18.76 5.92 -1.40
CA SER A 123 17.83 6.44 -2.42
C SER A 123 18.43 7.55 -3.28
N LYS A 124 19.62 8.08 -2.92
CA LYS A 124 20.22 9.23 -3.60
C LYS A 124 20.93 8.92 -4.93
N ASN A 125 21.14 7.67 -5.34
CA ASN A 125 22.05 7.39 -6.46
C ASN A 125 21.67 6.29 -7.46
N ASN A 126 20.48 5.67 -7.39
CA ASN A 126 20.07 4.74 -8.46
C ASN A 126 19.04 5.41 -9.37
N PRO A 127 19.35 5.64 -10.66
CA PRO A 127 18.35 6.13 -11.60
C PRO A 127 17.21 5.10 -11.66
N VAL A 128 15.97 5.57 -11.45
CA VAL A 128 14.78 4.72 -11.63
C VAL A 128 14.75 4.28 -13.09
N GLU A 129 15.07 3.01 -13.34
CA GLU A 129 15.06 2.46 -14.70
C GLU A 129 13.60 2.22 -15.15
N PHE A 130 13.18 2.95 -16.18
CA PHE A 130 11.84 2.79 -16.77
C PHE A 130 11.80 1.68 -17.81
N ASN A 131 12.21 0.47 -17.42
CA ASN A 131 12.35 -0.69 -18.30
C ASN A 131 11.00 -1.25 -18.80
N PHE A 132 9.88 -0.71 -18.32
CA PHE A 132 8.56 -1.07 -18.82
C PHE A 132 8.13 -0.26 -20.06
N TRP A 133 8.79 0.86 -20.38
CA TRP A 133 8.55 1.64 -21.61
C TRP A 133 9.49 1.23 -22.74
N LYS A 134 8.98 1.09 -23.97
CA LYS A 134 9.86 0.92 -25.16
C LYS A 134 10.81 2.10 -25.37
N SER A 135 10.33 3.31 -25.08
CA SER A 135 11.11 4.55 -25.17
C SER A 135 12.07 4.76 -23.99
N LYS A 136 11.97 3.94 -22.94
CA LYS A 136 12.61 4.16 -21.62
C LYS A 136 12.30 5.53 -20.98
N LYS A 137 11.26 6.22 -21.45
CA LYS A 137 10.84 7.54 -21.00
C LYS A 137 9.34 7.57 -20.76
N GLY A 138 8.95 8.22 -19.66
CA GLY A 138 7.56 8.51 -19.32
C GLY A 138 6.93 9.59 -20.19
N CYS A 139 5.73 10.00 -19.79
CA CYS A 139 4.99 11.08 -20.42
C CYS A 139 5.69 12.43 -20.22
N PRO A 140 5.55 13.38 -21.17
CA PRO A 140 6.02 14.74 -21.01
C PRO A 140 5.53 15.39 -19.71
N LYS A 141 6.27 16.36 -19.18
CA LYS A 141 5.84 17.16 -18.02
C LYS A 141 4.45 17.77 -18.28
N GLY A 142 3.61 17.83 -17.26
CA GLY A 142 2.22 18.29 -17.35
C GLY A 142 1.23 17.25 -17.89
N THR A 143 1.70 16.06 -18.27
CA THR A 143 0.83 14.96 -18.73
C THR A 143 1.07 13.68 -17.94
N VAL A 144 0.05 12.83 -17.83
CA VAL A 144 0.09 11.56 -17.11
C VAL A 144 -0.30 10.39 -18.04
N PRO A 145 0.33 9.22 -17.88
CA PRO A 145 0.02 8.05 -18.69
C PRO A 145 -1.29 7.41 -18.23
N ILE A 146 -2.30 7.42 -19.11
CA ILE A 146 -3.59 6.76 -18.89
C ILE A 146 -3.69 5.58 -19.85
N GLN A 147 -3.91 4.37 -19.32
CA GLN A 147 -3.97 3.17 -20.14
C GLN A 147 -5.16 3.27 -21.11
N ARG A 148 -4.90 2.99 -22.39
CA ARG A 148 -5.96 2.92 -23.40
C ARG A 148 -6.72 1.62 -23.22
N THR A 149 -7.94 1.71 -22.71
CA THR A 149 -8.82 0.55 -22.54
C THR A 149 -9.22 -0.01 -23.90
N LYS A 150 -8.97 -1.31 -24.16
CA LYS A 150 -9.37 -1.96 -25.42
C LYS A 150 -10.87 -2.28 -25.53
N MET A 151 -11.67 -2.08 -24.48
CA MET A 151 -13.12 -2.30 -24.53
C MET A 151 -13.90 -1.33 -23.62
N MET A 152 -14.68 -0.44 -24.23
CA MET A 152 -15.65 0.44 -23.55
C MET A 152 -17.04 -0.21 -23.36
N ASN A 153 -17.23 -1.50 -23.67
CA ASN A 153 -18.58 -2.10 -23.69
C ASN A 153 -18.99 -2.97 -22.49
N ASN A 154 -18.11 -3.25 -21.52
CA ASN A 154 -18.44 -4.16 -20.42
C ASN A 154 -18.54 -3.52 -19.02
N GLN A 155 -18.58 -2.18 -18.91
CA GLN A 155 -18.76 -1.51 -17.61
C GLN A 155 -20.04 -1.93 -16.87
N LYS A 156 -21.08 -2.41 -17.56
CA LYS A 156 -22.29 -2.96 -16.91
C LYS A 156 -22.10 -4.34 -16.26
N ASN A 157 -21.04 -5.08 -16.60
CA ASN A 157 -20.81 -6.44 -16.10
C ASN A 157 -19.69 -6.53 -15.04
N TYR A 158 -18.83 -5.51 -14.91
CA TYR A 158 -17.79 -5.48 -13.87
C TYR A 158 -18.36 -5.42 -12.45
N SER A 159 -19.53 -4.78 -12.27
CA SER A 159 -20.25 -4.72 -10.99
C SER A 159 -21.06 -5.99 -10.69
N ARG A 160 -21.32 -6.87 -11.66
CA ARG A 160 -22.30 -7.97 -11.49
C ARG A 160 -21.69 -9.34 -11.28
N ASP A 161 -20.55 -9.66 -11.92
CA ASP A 161 -20.14 -11.07 -12.05
C ASP A 161 -18.74 -11.41 -11.47
N GLY A 162 -18.15 -10.58 -10.57
CA GLY A 162 -16.96 -11.02 -9.83
C GLY A 162 -16.15 -10.03 -9.00
N LEU A 163 -16.55 -8.75 -8.91
CA LEU A 163 -15.80 -7.73 -8.15
C LEU A 163 -16.63 -7.02 -7.08
N SER A 164 -17.96 -7.15 -7.11
CA SER A 164 -18.90 -6.71 -6.06
C SER A 164 -18.97 -7.73 -4.93
N HIS A 165 -17.94 -7.83 -4.10
CA HIS A 165 -18.00 -8.72 -2.94
C HIS A 165 -17.55 -7.98 -1.69
N SER A 166 -18.57 -7.43 -1.01
CA SER A 166 -18.55 -7.12 0.41
C SER A 166 -17.93 -8.27 1.20
N LEU A 167 -16.85 -7.98 1.93
CA LEU A 167 -16.47 -8.76 3.09
C LEU A 167 -17.14 -8.08 4.30
N GLU A 168 -18.42 -8.35 4.52
CA GLU A 168 -19.07 -8.06 5.80
C GLU A 168 -18.45 -8.97 6.87
N TRP A 169 -17.34 -8.52 7.47
CA TRP A 169 -16.78 -9.15 8.67
C TRP A 169 -17.67 -8.80 9.86
N ASN A 170 -18.65 -9.67 10.14
CA ASN A 170 -19.47 -9.59 11.35
C ASN A 170 -18.66 -10.00 12.58
N ASN A 171 -17.89 -9.06 13.13
CA ASN A 171 -17.42 -9.15 14.51
C ASN A 171 -18.60 -8.83 15.44
N GLY A 172 -18.93 -9.77 16.33
CA GLY A 172 -20.18 -9.78 17.08
C GLY A 172 -20.55 -8.51 17.86
N ILE A 173 -21.86 -8.24 17.82
CA ILE A 173 -22.73 -7.65 18.87
C ILE A 173 -22.84 -6.10 18.95
N ASP A 174 -23.98 -5.66 18.39
CA ASP A 174 -24.99 -4.68 18.87
C ASP A 174 -24.74 -3.16 18.82
N MET A 175 -25.57 -2.44 18.03
CA MET A 175 -26.69 -1.65 18.59
C MET A 175 -27.62 -0.99 17.55
N LYS A 176 -28.93 -1.17 17.79
CA LYS A 176 -30.06 -0.29 17.41
C LYS A 176 -30.54 -0.29 15.95
N SER A 177 -31.13 -1.40 15.48
CA SER A 177 -32.22 -1.37 14.47
C SER A 177 -33.09 -2.63 14.42
N ALA A 178 -33.15 -3.42 15.51
CA ALA A 178 -34.05 -4.55 15.61
C ALA A 178 -35.48 -4.10 15.99
N LYS A 179 -36.21 -3.51 15.05
CA LYS A 179 -37.68 -3.46 15.13
C LYS A 179 -38.27 -4.00 13.84
N ARG A 180 -38.86 -5.20 13.97
CA ARG A 180 -39.56 -6.02 12.96
C ARG A 180 -38.66 -6.84 12.05
N LEU A 181 -38.29 -8.03 12.51
CA LEU A 181 -38.40 -9.27 11.73
C LEU A 181 -38.60 -10.41 12.74
N LYS A 182 -39.59 -11.26 12.50
CA LYS A 182 -40.04 -12.31 13.44
C LYS A 182 -38.97 -13.41 13.55
N ARG A 183 -38.83 -13.95 14.77
CA ARG A 183 -37.91 -15.01 15.18
C ARG A 183 -37.95 -16.23 14.25
N VAL A 184 -36.83 -16.50 13.58
CA VAL A 184 -36.43 -17.84 13.09
C VAL A 184 -35.15 -18.21 13.88
N PRO A 185 -34.98 -19.44 14.37
CA PRO A 185 -33.80 -19.82 15.14
C PRO A 185 -32.55 -19.70 14.26
N VAL A 186 -31.57 -18.91 14.71
CA VAL A 186 -30.30 -18.70 14.02
C VAL A 186 -29.42 -19.92 14.21
N GLU A 187 -29.38 -20.81 13.21
CA GLU A 187 -28.28 -21.75 13.04
C GLU A 187 -27.01 -20.99 12.61
N LYS A 188 -25.86 -21.49 13.06
CA LYS A 188 -24.50 -20.94 12.94
C LYS A 188 -23.94 -20.82 11.49
N ASN A 189 -24.77 -20.62 10.48
CA ASN A 189 -24.38 -20.59 9.07
C ASN A 189 -24.87 -19.32 8.36
N VAL A 190 -24.30 -18.17 8.72
CA VAL A 190 -24.61 -16.90 8.04
C VAL A 190 -23.39 -16.44 7.24
N ILE A 191 -23.38 -16.92 5.99
CA ILE A 191 -22.74 -16.40 4.77
C ILE A 191 -21.24 -16.70 4.55
N ASN A 192 -20.96 -17.90 4.03
CA ASN A 192 -19.93 -18.07 3.00
C ASN A 192 -20.31 -17.18 1.80
N ILE A 193 -19.58 -16.09 1.55
CA ILE A 193 -19.60 -15.42 0.23
C ILE A 193 -18.58 -16.19 -0.62
N ILE A 194 -19.04 -17.33 -1.16
CA ILE A 194 -18.28 -18.58 -1.43
C ILE A 194 -17.11 -18.52 -2.45
N ASN A 195 -16.73 -17.36 -2.97
CA ASN A 195 -15.81 -17.28 -4.12
C ASN A 195 -14.52 -16.50 -3.89
N ILE A 196 -14.40 -15.76 -2.78
CA ILE A 196 -13.17 -15.05 -2.43
C ILE A 196 -12.48 -15.77 -1.27
N GLN A 197 -11.18 -16.01 -1.42
CA GLN A 197 -10.35 -16.55 -0.34
C GLN A 197 -9.19 -15.62 -0.07
N PHE A 198 -8.92 -15.41 1.22
CA PHE A 198 -7.87 -14.52 1.70
C PHE A 198 -6.95 -15.27 2.66
N ALA A 199 -5.65 -15.08 2.53
CA ALA A 199 -4.68 -15.53 3.52
C ALA A 199 -3.63 -14.44 3.75
N GLY A 200 -3.34 -14.16 5.02
CA GLY A 200 -2.40 -13.12 5.41
C GLY A 200 -2.62 -12.69 6.85
N ILE A 201 -2.44 -11.39 7.12
CA ILE A 201 -2.67 -10.79 8.43
C ILE A 201 -3.66 -9.63 8.33
N HIS A 202 -4.39 -9.36 9.40
CA HIS A 202 -5.28 -8.21 9.52
C HIS A 202 -5.23 -7.60 10.92
N SER A 203 -5.66 -6.35 11.03
CA SER A 203 -5.68 -5.62 12.29
C SER A 203 -6.79 -6.11 13.22
N LYS A 204 -6.52 -6.15 14.52
CA LYS A 204 -7.56 -6.30 15.54
C LYS A 204 -8.48 -5.08 15.59
N SER A 205 -9.72 -5.28 16.04
CA SER A 205 -10.74 -4.22 16.13
C SER A 205 -10.35 -3.09 17.11
N GLY A 206 -11.00 -1.94 16.97
CA GLY A 206 -10.84 -0.79 17.90
C GLY A 206 -9.69 0.15 17.57
N GLN A 207 -9.02 -0.02 16.43
CA GLN A 207 -7.90 0.79 15.99
C GLN A 207 -8.28 1.77 14.88
N MET A 208 -7.50 2.83 14.73
CA MET A 208 -7.66 3.81 13.65
C MET A 208 -6.34 4.05 12.93
N PHE A 209 -6.39 3.95 11.60
CA PHE A 209 -5.24 4.02 10.72
C PHE A 209 -5.36 5.21 9.77
N SER A 210 -4.29 5.99 9.65
CA SER A 210 -4.12 7.01 8.61
C SER A 210 -3.18 6.54 7.50
N GLY A 211 -2.72 5.29 7.53
CA GLY A 211 -1.87 4.73 6.47
C GLY A 211 -1.37 3.33 6.76
N ALA A 212 -0.79 2.71 5.74
CA ALA A 212 -0.28 1.35 5.73
C ALA A 212 0.84 1.23 4.70
N SER A 213 1.88 0.44 5.00
CA SER A 213 2.96 0.16 4.06
C SER A 213 3.54 -1.24 4.23
N ALA A 214 4.06 -1.80 3.14
CA ALA A 214 4.81 -3.06 3.13
C ALA A 214 5.65 -3.19 1.84
N LEU A 215 6.73 -3.96 1.92
CA LEU A 215 7.35 -4.58 0.76
C LEU A 215 6.61 -5.88 0.42
N ILE A 216 6.12 -5.98 -0.81
CA ILE A 216 5.36 -7.14 -1.29
C ILE A 216 6.21 -7.93 -2.25
N ASN A 217 6.41 -9.22 -1.96
CA ASN A 217 7.09 -10.13 -2.88
C ASN A 217 6.22 -10.41 -4.12
N ILE A 218 6.83 -10.39 -5.31
CA ILE A 218 6.13 -10.39 -6.60
C ILE A 218 6.20 -11.78 -7.21
N TYR A 219 5.06 -12.42 -7.45
CA TYR A 219 4.96 -13.70 -8.16
C TYR A 219 3.98 -13.60 -9.33
N ASN A 220 4.05 -14.56 -10.26
CA ASN A 220 3.04 -14.77 -11.30
C ASN A 220 2.26 -16.07 -11.08
N PRO A 221 1.32 -16.10 -10.12
CA PRO A 221 0.52 -17.30 -9.84
C PRO A 221 -0.33 -17.71 -11.04
N LYS A 222 -0.48 -19.02 -11.25
CA LYS A 222 -1.31 -19.55 -12.32
C LYS A 222 -2.80 -19.34 -12.02
N VAL A 223 -3.41 -18.49 -12.85
CA VAL A 223 -4.86 -18.30 -12.97
C VAL A 223 -5.33 -19.06 -14.21
N ARG A 224 -6.43 -19.84 -14.14
CA ARG A 224 -6.88 -20.70 -15.26
C ARG A 224 -8.02 -20.06 -16.04
N GLY A 225 -9.08 -19.68 -15.33
CA GLY A 225 -10.28 -19.10 -15.94
C GLY A 225 -10.09 -17.61 -16.29
N PRO A 226 -10.80 -17.11 -17.32
CA PRO A 226 -10.76 -15.68 -17.66
C PRO A 226 -11.38 -14.80 -16.57
N ASN A 227 -12.28 -15.34 -15.75
CA ASN A 227 -12.98 -14.63 -14.67
C ASN A 227 -12.42 -14.96 -13.27
N GLN A 228 -11.19 -15.49 -13.21
CA GLN A 228 -10.48 -15.71 -11.95
C GLN A 228 -9.46 -14.60 -11.74
N TYR A 229 -9.08 -14.35 -10.48
CA TYR A 229 -7.90 -13.54 -10.20
C TYR A 229 -7.14 -14.04 -8.98
N SER A 230 -5.87 -13.63 -8.92
CA SER A 230 -5.01 -13.79 -7.75
C SER A 230 -4.24 -12.49 -7.53
N SER A 231 -4.11 -12.05 -6.28
CA SER A 231 -3.42 -10.81 -5.93
C SER A 231 -2.64 -10.93 -4.63
N ALA A 232 -1.68 -10.03 -4.44
CA ALA A 232 -1.11 -9.71 -3.13
C ALA A 232 -1.20 -8.21 -2.91
N THR A 233 -1.79 -7.83 -1.78
CA THR A 233 -2.43 -6.52 -1.65
C THR A 233 -2.42 -6.01 -0.21
N ILE A 234 -2.26 -4.70 -0.06
CA ILE A 234 -2.57 -3.96 1.17
C ILE A 234 -3.99 -3.40 1.03
N PHE A 235 -4.82 -3.60 2.06
CA PHE A 235 -6.21 -3.13 2.11
C PHE A 235 -6.37 -2.18 3.29
N LEU A 236 -7.01 -1.02 3.06
CA LEU A 236 -7.45 -0.10 4.10
C LEU A 236 -8.96 0.09 3.97
N GLU A 237 -9.67 -0.09 5.08
CA GLU A 237 -11.12 -0.25 5.10
C GLU A 237 -11.75 0.54 6.26
N ASN A 238 -12.95 1.07 6.04
CA ASN A 238 -13.82 1.55 7.11
C ASN A 238 -15.29 1.41 6.67
N GLY A 239 -16.01 0.43 7.22
CA GLY A 239 -17.35 0.11 6.72
C GLY A 239 -17.30 -0.32 5.25
N ASP A 240 -18.12 0.30 4.41
CA ASP A 240 -18.22 -0.02 2.98
C ASP A 240 -17.14 0.64 2.10
N ASP A 241 -16.40 1.59 2.65
CA ASP A 241 -15.29 2.25 1.97
C ASP A 241 -14.04 1.37 2.05
N GLN A 242 -13.37 1.19 0.91
CA GLN A 242 -12.12 0.43 0.83
C GLN A 242 -11.21 1.05 -0.23
N ILE A 243 -9.91 1.08 0.06
CA ILE A 243 -8.85 1.25 -0.94
C ILE A 243 -7.88 0.08 -0.84
N GLN A 244 -7.31 -0.28 -1.98
CA GLN A 244 -6.36 -1.38 -2.05
C GLN A 244 -5.31 -1.14 -3.14
N ALA A 245 -4.07 -1.55 -2.85
CA ALA A 245 -2.96 -1.47 -3.79
C ALA A 245 -1.99 -2.64 -3.63
N GLY A 246 -1.45 -3.10 -4.76
CA GLY A 246 -0.53 -4.24 -4.79
C GLY A 246 -0.31 -4.74 -6.22
N TRP A 247 -0.15 -6.05 -6.38
CA TRP A 247 -0.10 -6.69 -7.69
C TRP A 247 -1.24 -7.70 -7.86
N THR A 248 -1.66 -7.91 -9.11
CA THR A 248 -2.68 -8.91 -9.46
C THR A 248 -2.38 -9.59 -10.80
N VAL A 249 -2.79 -10.84 -10.91
CA VAL A 249 -3.00 -11.57 -12.18
C VAL A 249 -4.51 -11.63 -12.39
N ASN A 250 -5.01 -10.84 -13.34
CA ASN A 250 -6.45 -10.72 -13.61
C ASN A 250 -6.71 -10.67 -15.12
N PRO A 251 -6.98 -11.82 -15.76
CA PRO A 251 -7.23 -11.92 -17.19
C PRO A 251 -8.47 -11.16 -17.65
N GLN A 252 -9.51 -11.07 -16.82
CA GLN A 252 -10.71 -10.28 -17.14
C GLN A 252 -10.36 -8.80 -17.31
N LEU A 253 -9.52 -8.28 -16.41
CA LEU A 253 -9.13 -6.87 -16.34
C LEU A 253 -8.15 -6.46 -17.44
N TYR A 254 -7.18 -7.32 -17.76
CA TYR A 254 -6.05 -6.98 -18.62
C TYR A 254 -6.00 -7.74 -19.94
N GLY A 255 -6.79 -8.79 -20.11
CA GLY A 255 -6.75 -9.67 -21.29
C GLY A 255 -5.49 -10.54 -21.37
N ASP A 256 -4.74 -10.67 -20.27
CA ASP A 256 -3.55 -11.50 -20.18
C ASP A 256 -3.35 -12.07 -18.76
N TYR A 257 -2.39 -12.97 -18.61
CA TYR A 257 -2.06 -13.67 -17.37
C TYR A 257 -0.73 -13.18 -16.78
N ARG A 258 -0.43 -11.88 -16.92
CA ARG A 258 0.80 -11.28 -16.38
C ARG A 258 0.52 -10.61 -15.05
N THR A 259 1.49 -10.70 -14.14
CA THR A 259 1.46 -9.93 -12.89
C THR A 259 1.58 -8.45 -13.17
N ARG A 260 0.57 -7.69 -12.78
CA ARG A 260 0.49 -6.25 -12.99
C ARG A 260 0.28 -5.52 -11.68
N MET A 261 0.90 -4.35 -11.55
CA MET A 261 0.61 -3.43 -10.46
C MET A 261 -0.82 -2.93 -10.63
N TYR A 262 -1.57 -2.85 -9.54
CA TYR A 262 -2.93 -2.33 -9.57
C TYR A 262 -3.27 -1.53 -8.32
N ALA A 263 -4.27 -0.68 -8.48
CA ALA A 263 -4.91 0.05 -7.41
C ALA A 263 -6.42 -0.03 -7.60
N SER A 264 -7.18 -0.11 -6.52
CA SER A 264 -8.64 -0.14 -6.57
C SER A 264 -9.26 0.59 -5.38
N TRP A 265 -10.47 1.08 -5.57
CA TRP A 265 -11.26 1.67 -4.49
C TRP A 265 -12.74 1.32 -4.64
N THR A 266 -13.49 1.49 -3.57
CA THR A 266 -14.95 1.47 -3.53
C THR A 266 -15.46 2.31 -2.36
N ARG A 267 -16.70 2.79 -2.48
CA ARG A 267 -17.48 3.42 -1.40
C ARG A 267 -18.58 2.50 -0.85
N ASP A 268 -18.95 1.47 -1.60
CA ASP A 268 -20.12 0.64 -1.31
C ASP A 268 -19.80 -0.86 -1.40
N SER A 269 -18.61 -1.28 -0.96
CA SER A 269 -18.19 -2.69 -1.01
C SER A 269 -18.28 -3.30 -2.42
N HIS A 270 -17.94 -2.50 -3.42
CA HIS A 270 -17.96 -2.78 -4.84
C HIS A 270 -19.35 -3.07 -5.43
N ARG A 271 -20.44 -2.80 -4.71
CA ARG A 271 -21.83 -3.06 -5.17
C ARG A 271 -22.19 -2.30 -6.44
N SER A 272 -21.92 -1.01 -6.47
CA SER A 272 -22.24 -0.14 -7.60
C SER A 272 -21.19 0.94 -7.84
N THR A 273 -20.32 1.20 -6.86
CA THR A 273 -19.23 2.17 -6.95
C THR A 273 -17.87 1.49 -6.95
N GLY A 274 -16.84 2.29 -7.21
CA GLY A 274 -15.46 1.85 -7.20
C GLY A 274 -14.87 1.69 -8.58
N CYS A 275 -13.56 1.48 -8.60
CA CYS A 275 -12.82 1.41 -9.83
C CYS A 275 -11.49 0.66 -9.69
N TYR A 276 -11.13 -0.08 -10.73
CA TYR A 276 -9.77 -0.57 -10.94
C TYR A 276 -8.97 0.43 -11.77
N ASN A 277 -7.79 0.78 -11.26
CA ASN A 277 -6.84 1.70 -11.88
C ASN A 277 -7.51 3.01 -12.33
N THR A 278 -7.33 3.37 -13.60
CA THR A 278 -7.98 4.52 -14.27
C THR A 278 -9.00 4.07 -15.32
N GLN A 279 -9.55 2.85 -15.22
CA GLN A 279 -10.54 2.34 -16.18
C GLN A 279 -11.91 3.03 -16.05
N CYS A 280 -12.10 3.73 -14.94
CA CYS A 280 -13.26 4.50 -14.55
C CYS A 280 -12.80 5.70 -13.69
N PRO A 281 -13.70 6.66 -13.44
CA PRO A 281 -13.35 7.86 -12.69
C PRO A 281 -13.06 7.59 -11.21
N GLY A 282 -12.19 8.38 -10.57
CA GLY A 282 -11.93 8.31 -9.12
C GLY A 282 -10.47 8.53 -8.71
N PHE A 283 -9.52 7.75 -9.25
CA PHE A 283 -8.12 7.88 -8.87
C PHE A 283 -7.37 8.94 -9.69
N VAL A 284 -6.85 9.98 -9.03
CA VAL A 284 -6.13 11.08 -9.69
C VAL A 284 -4.65 10.70 -9.82
N VAL A 285 -4.21 10.43 -11.04
CA VAL A 285 -2.80 10.16 -11.34
C VAL A 285 -2.04 11.48 -11.41
N VAL A 286 -0.89 11.53 -10.76
CA VAL A 286 0.02 12.69 -10.80
C VAL A 286 1.42 12.33 -11.30
N ASN A 287 1.77 11.04 -11.29
CA ASN A 287 3.05 10.57 -11.80
C ASN A 287 3.06 10.49 -13.32
N ASN A 288 3.98 11.18 -13.97
CA ASN A 288 4.10 11.13 -15.43
C ASN A 288 4.99 9.98 -15.93
N LYS A 289 5.65 9.22 -15.05
CA LYS A 289 6.63 8.18 -15.44
C LYS A 289 6.14 6.77 -15.21
N ILE A 290 5.49 6.50 -14.09
CA ILE A 290 5.01 5.17 -13.67
C ILE A 290 3.49 5.14 -13.78
N PRO A 291 2.92 4.34 -14.71
CA PRO A 291 1.48 4.22 -14.87
C PRO A 291 0.91 3.15 -13.92
N LEU A 292 -0.39 3.23 -13.64
CA LEU A 292 -1.13 2.08 -13.10
C LEU A 292 -1.27 0.97 -14.15
N GLY A 293 -1.38 -0.28 -13.70
CA GLY A 293 -1.56 -1.43 -14.58
C GLY A 293 -0.29 -1.91 -15.28
N PHE A 294 0.90 -1.37 -14.97
CA PHE A 294 2.15 -1.81 -15.59
C PHE A 294 2.48 -3.26 -15.22
N VAL A 295 3.10 -3.98 -16.14
CA VAL A 295 3.57 -5.34 -15.92
C VAL A 295 4.92 -5.30 -15.19
N PHE A 296 5.07 -6.13 -14.16
CA PHE A 296 6.37 -6.34 -13.52
C PHE A 296 7.27 -7.17 -14.44
N ASN A 297 8.42 -6.59 -14.83
CA ASN A 297 9.41 -7.29 -15.67
C ASN A 297 10.06 -8.45 -14.93
N ASP A 298 10.36 -8.24 -13.65
CA ASP A 298 11.02 -9.21 -12.79
C ASP A 298 10.01 -9.82 -11.82
N ILE A 299 9.94 -11.15 -11.81
CA ILE A 299 9.07 -11.93 -10.94
C ILE A 299 9.89 -12.94 -10.16
N SER A 300 9.46 -13.19 -8.92
CA SER A 300 10.11 -14.14 -8.03
C SER A 300 9.94 -15.57 -8.54
N VAL A 301 10.95 -16.39 -8.27
CA VAL A 301 10.95 -17.82 -8.57
C VAL A 301 11.17 -18.57 -7.26
N ARG A 302 10.39 -19.62 -7.01
CA ARG A 302 10.57 -20.46 -5.82
C ARG A 302 11.99 -21.02 -5.80
N GLU A 303 12.65 -20.93 -4.65
CA GLU A 303 14.05 -21.36 -4.44
C GLU A 303 15.03 -20.65 -5.38
N GLY A 304 14.65 -19.46 -5.86
CA GLY A 304 15.41 -18.67 -6.83
C GLY A 304 15.43 -17.18 -6.48
N LYS A 305 15.66 -16.35 -7.50
CA LYS A 305 15.68 -14.89 -7.34
C LYS A 305 14.31 -14.40 -6.83
N GLN A 306 14.36 -13.54 -5.80
CA GLN A 306 13.18 -12.89 -5.24
C GLN A 306 13.17 -11.42 -5.66
N TYR A 307 11.98 -10.92 -6.01
CA TYR A 307 11.75 -9.51 -6.34
C TYR A 307 10.59 -8.99 -5.52
N GLU A 308 10.68 -7.73 -5.13
CA GLU A 308 9.74 -7.06 -4.25
C GLU A 308 9.46 -5.64 -4.73
N GLU A 309 8.28 -5.14 -4.38
CA GLU A 309 7.87 -3.76 -4.63
C GLU A 309 7.33 -3.16 -3.35
N TYR A 310 7.76 -1.94 -3.06
CA TYR A 310 7.25 -1.19 -1.91
C TYR A 310 5.92 -0.54 -2.27
N PHE A 311 4.93 -0.67 -1.39
CA PHE A 311 3.65 0.03 -1.49
C PHE A 311 3.40 0.80 -0.20
N TYR A 312 3.01 2.05 -0.34
CA TYR A 312 2.66 2.91 0.78
C TYR A 312 1.40 3.71 0.47
N MET A 313 0.39 3.56 1.33
CA MET A 313 -0.83 4.34 1.29
C MET A 313 -0.98 5.19 2.54
N HIS A 314 -1.36 6.46 2.40
CA HIS A 314 -1.66 7.31 3.55
C HIS A 314 -2.73 8.35 3.26
N LEU A 315 -3.43 8.76 4.31
CA LEU A 315 -4.35 9.87 4.30
C LEU A 315 -3.58 11.18 4.47
N GLU A 316 -3.73 12.06 3.49
CA GLU A 316 -3.42 13.48 3.61
C GLU A 316 -4.73 14.21 3.95
N PRO A 317 -4.84 14.85 5.13
CA PRO A 317 -6.06 15.53 5.55
C PRO A 317 -6.58 16.50 4.49
N GLU A 318 -7.90 16.55 4.31
CA GLU A 318 -8.61 17.41 3.34
C GLU A 318 -8.31 17.11 1.86
N VAL A 319 -7.26 16.35 1.54
CA VAL A 319 -6.88 16.00 0.17
C VAL A 319 -7.43 14.63 -0.20
N GLY A 320 -7.02 13.58 0.51
CA GLY A 320 -7.35 12.21 0.13
C GLY A 320 -6.28 11.20 0.49
N TRP A 321 -6.50 9.97 0.04
CA TRP A 321 -5.59 8.85 0.25
C TRP A 321 -4.57 8.76 -0.87
N TRP A 322 -3.30 9.00 -0.56
CA TRP A 322 -2.18 8.93 -1.48
C TRP A 322 -1.65 7.50 -1.61
N LEU A 323 -1.17 7.17 -2.81
CA LEU A 323 -0.48 5.93 -3.13
C LEU A 323 0.94 6.24 -3.62
N HIS A 324 1.92 5.63 -2.98
CA HIS A 324 3.33 5.67 -3.30
C HIS A 324 3.83 4.25 -3.58
N VAL A 325 4.78 4.12 -4.50
CA VAL A 325 5.40 2.84 -4.86
C VAL A 325 6.91 3.00 -4.94
N ARG A 326 7.69 1.91 -4.92
CA ARG A 326 9.18 1.91 -4.93
C ARG A 326 9.80 2.46 -3.65
N ASP A 327 9.36 3.63 -3.21
CA ASP A 327 9.69 4.27 -1.94
C ASP A 327 8.61 5.26 -1.51
N VAL A 328 8.81 5.97 -0.40
CA VAL A 328 7.85 6.95 0.12
C VAL A 328 7.75 8.23 -0.73
N PHE A 329 8.67 8.48 -1.65
CA PHE A 329 8.77 9.72 -2.41
C PHE A 329 8.17 9.61 -3.81
N VAL A 330 8.08 8.39 -4.34
CA VAL A 330 7.52 8.15 -5.67
C VAL A 330 5.99 8.02 -5.57
N ALA A 331 5.35 9.19 -5.48
CA ALA A 331 3.89 9.31 -5.51
C ALA A 331 3.35 8.91 -6.88
N ILE A 332 2.33 8.05 -6.91
CA ILE A 332 1.61 7.65 -8.13
C ILE A 332 0.39 8.56 -8.35
N GLY A 333 -0.33 8.83 -7.27
CA GLY A 333 -1.61 9.54 -7.30
C GLY A 333 -2.35 9.39 -5.99
N TYR A 334 -3.62 9.81 -5.99
CA TYR A 334 -4.45 9.74 -4.80
C TYR A 334 -5.93 9.54 -5.13
N TRP A 335 -6.65 8.96 -4.18
CA TRP A 335 -8.11 8.93 -4.14
C TRP A 335 -8.61 10.15 -3.36
N PRO A 336 -9.26 11.13 -4.00
CA PRO A 336 -9.73 12.32 -3.31
C PRO A 336 -10.72 11.98 -2.20
N ILE A 337 -10.67 12.75 -1.10
CA ILE A 337 -11.43 12.43 0.10
C ILE A 337 -12.95 12.40 -0.10
N SER A 338 -13.44 13.15 -1.09
CA SER A 338 -14.87 13.23 -1.46
C SER A 338 -15.43 11.94 -2.07
N LEU A 339 -14.59 10.97 -2.43
CA LEU A 339 -15.03 9.65 -2.86
C LEU A 339 -15.61 8.81 -1.72
N PHE A 340 -15.24 9.13 -0.48
CA PHE A 340 -15.43 8.27 0.69
C PHE A 340 -16.51 8.83 1.63
N SER A 341 -17.21 7.93 2.30
CA SER A 341 -18.23 8.20 3.33
C SER A 341 -17.63 8.15 4.74
N THR A 342 -16.84 7.12 4.99
CA THR A 342 -16.37 6.67 6.30
C THR A 342 -14.85 6.73 6.39
N MET A 343 -14.13 6.58 5.27
CA MET A 343 -12.68 6.74 5.21
C MET A 343 -12.20 8.21 5.09
N GLN A 344 -13.05 9.18 5.42
CA GLN A 344 -12.69 10.61 5.34
C GLN A 344 -11.65 11.05 6.38
N GLN A 345 -11.57 10.36 7.51
CA GLN A 345 -10.68 10.70 8.63
C GLN A 345 -9.68 9.60 8.97
N SER A 346 -10.05 8.34 8.73
CA SER A 346 -9.21 7.17 9.02
C SER A 346 -9.83 5.90 8.43
N ALA A 347 -9.00 4.90 8.18
CA ALA A 347 -9.40 3.50 8.15
C ALA A 347 -9.57 2.96 9.58
N THR A 348 -10.41 1.95 9.75
CA THR A 348 -10.60 1.22 11.01
C THR A 348 -10.16 -0.23 10.92
N PHE A 349 -9.86 -0.69 9.71
CA PHE A 349 -9.35 -2.03 9.45
C PHE A 349 -8.27 -1.98 8.36
N VAL A 350 -7.22 -2.77 8.56
CA VAL A 350 -6.13 -2.93 7.60
C VAL A 350 -5.82 -4.41 7.43
N ARG A 351 -5.57 -4.84 6.19
CA ARG A 351 -5.19 -6.21 5.86
C ARG A 351 -3.98 -6.23 4.95
N TYR A 352 -3.16 -7.25 5.09
CA TYR A 352 -2.00 -7.52 4.24
C TYR A 352 -2.03 -8.99 3.86
N GLY A 353 -1.97 -9.30 2.58
CA GLY A 353 -1.88 -10.70 2.16
C GLY A 353 -2.37 -10.95 0.76
N GLY A 354 -2.68 -12.22 0.49
CA GLY A 354 -3.15 -12.69 -0.80
C GLY A 354 -4.66 -12.79 -0.84
N GLN A 355 -5.26 -12.38 -1.96
CA GLN A 355 -6.68 -12.56 -2.23
C GLN A 355 -6.84 -13.26 -3.57
N VAL A 356 -7.69 -14.29 -3.60
CA VAL A 356 -8.06 -14.98 -4.84
C VAL A 356 -9.56 -14.95 -5.03
N PHE A 357 -9.98 -14.99 -6.29
CA PHE A 357 -11.37 -15.17 -6.65
C PHE A 357 -11.53 -16.35 -7.60
N THR A 358 -12.55 -17.16 -7.31
CA THR A 358 -12.96 -18.31 -8.11
C THR A 358 -14.44 -18.14 -8.42
N PRO A 359 -14.88 -17.97 -9.68
CA PRO A 359 -16.30 -17.81 -9.99
C PRO A 359 -17.04 -19.12 -9.67
N SER A 360 -18.32 -19.06 -9.31
CA SER A 360 -19.14 -20.27 -8.99
C SER A 360 -19.31 -21.26 -10.16
N SER A 361 -18.86 -20.88 -11.35
CA SER A 361 -18.83 -21.78 -12.53
C SER A 361 -17.52 -22.56 -12.66
N ASP A 362 -16.56 -22.34 -11.75
CA ASP A 362 -15.27 -23.00 -11.73
C ASP A 362 -15.02 -23.58 -10.34
N ASP A 363 -14.80 -24.89 -10.26
CA ASP A 363 -14.52 -25.54 -8.98
C ASP A 363 -13.04 -25.37 -8.59
N ARG A 364 -12.15 -25.04 -9.52
CA ARG A 364 -10.70 -25.02 -9.31
C ARG A 364 -10.22 -23.63 -8.96
N SER A 365 -9.88 -23.41 -7.69
CA SER A 365 -9.36 -22.10 -7.28
C SER A 365 -7.94 -21.84 -7.80
N PRO A 366 -7.58 -20.58 -8.11
CA PRO A 366 -6.30 -20.23 -8.71
C PRO A 366 -5.15 -20.32 -7.69
N GLN A 367 -3.91 -20.30 -8.14
CA GLN A 367 -2.77 -20.23 -7.21
C GLN A 367 -2.74 -18.89 -6.45
N MET A 368 -2.23 -18.88 -5.22
CA MET A 368 -1.96 -17.65 -4.45
C MET A 368 -0.47 -17.49 -4.14
N GLY A 369 0.05 -16.27 -4.25
CA GLY A 369 1.44 -15.96 -3.96
C GLY A 369 2.37 -16.77 -4.88
N SER A 370 3.26 -17.58 -4.29
CA SER A 370 4.20 -18.41 -5.06
C SER A 370 3.55 -19.61 -5.78
N GLY A 371 2.27 -19.89 -5.48
CA GLY A 371 1.47 -20.91 -6.16
C GLY A 371 1.87 -22.37 -5.93
N GLY A 372 2.89 -22.62 -5.10
CA GLY A 372 3.29 -23.94 -4.66
C GLY A 372 2.80 -24.27 -3.25
N LYS A 373 3.31 -25.37 -2.69
CA LYS A 373 3.03 -25.75 -1.29
C LYS A 373 3.43 -24.61 -0.36
N PHE A 374 2.55 -24.28 0.58
CA PHE A 374 2.88 -23.37 1.68
C PHE A 374 3.88 -24.04 2.61
N VAL A 375 5.00 -23.37 2.86
CA VAL A 375 6.05 -23.84 3.76
C VAL A 375 6.38 -22.74 4.74
N ASN A 376 5.95 -22.93 5.98
CA ASN A 376 6.13 -21.94 7.05
C ASN A 376 7.62 -21.69 7.32
N GLY A 377 8.00 -20.44 7.54
CA GLY A 377 9.38 -20.00 7.78
C GLY A 377 10.32 -20.00 6.56
N GLN A 378 9.86 -20.34 5.35
CA GLN A 378 10.71 -20.41 4.14
C GLN A 378 10.34 -19.32 3.12
N TYR A 379 11.02 -18.17 3.20
CA TYR A 379 10.79 -16.96 2.39
C TYR A 379 11.17 -17.08 0.92
N ASP A 380 12.02 -18.05 0.58
CA ASP A 380 12.38 -18.39 -0.80
C ASP A 380 11.35 -19.33 -1.46
N LYS A 381 10.47 -19.98 -0.68
CA LYS A 381 9.46 -20.92 -1.18
C LYS A 381 8.05 -20.35 -1.10
N THR A 382 7.75 -19.54 -0.10
CA THR A 382 6.41 -18.99 0.13
C THR A 382 6.45 -17.49 -0.12
N CYS A 383 5.37 -16.94 -0.68
CA CYS A 383 5.26 -15.49 -0.85
C CYS A 383 5.23 -14.81 0.51
N TYR A 384 5.80 -13.63 0.60
CA TYR A 384 5.89 -12.87 1.84
C TYR A 384 5.54 -11.40 1.65
N MET A 385 5.21 -10.75 2.75
CA MET A 385 5.39 -9.31 2.87
C MET A 385 6.31 -9.03 4.07
N ARG A 386 7.17 -8.03 3.92
CA ARG A 386 8.11 -7.59 4.96
C ARG A 386 8.06 -6.08 5.13
N GLN A 387 8.68 -5.59 6.20
CA GLN A 387 8.58 -4.19 6.60
C GLN A 387 7.13 -3.71 6.72
N VAL A 388 6.27 -4.56 7.29
CA VAL A 388 4.86 -4.22 7.50
C VAL A 388 4.76 -3.14 8.57
N SER A 389 4.13 -2.02 8.22
CA SER A 389 3.98 -0.87 9.11
C SER A 389 2.60 -0.25 8.96
N ILE A 390 2.08 0.34 10.03
CA ILE A 390 0.88 1.17 9.99
C ILE A 390 1.21 2.60 10.39
N ARG A 391 0.43 3.54 9.86
CA ARG A 391 0.41 4.93 10.33
C ARG A 391 -0.86 5.12 11.14
N ARG A 392 -0.72 5.50 12.40
CA ARG A 392 -1.86 5.71 13.31
C ARG A 392 -2.54 7.05 13.04
N LYS A 393 -3.66 7.32 13.70
CA LYS A 393 -4.41 8.58 13.54
C LYS A 393 -3.62 9.82 13.99
N ASP A 394 -2.67 9.67 14.90
CA ASP A 394 -1.70 10.71 15.31
C ASP A 394 -0.61 10.97 14.25
N PHE A 395 -0.74 10.36 13.08
CA PHE A 395 0.20 10.45 11.95
C PHE A 395 1.58 9.84 12.20
N GLU A 396 1.75 9.14 13.33
CA GLU A 396 2.98 8.42 13.66
C GLU A 396 3.02 7.06 12.97
N PHE A 397 4.20 6.72 12.47
CA PHE A 397 4.49 5.40 11.93
C PHE A 397 4.98 4.48 13.01
N VAL A 398 4.39 3.29 13.06
CA VAL A 398 4.76 2.24 13.99
C VAL A 398 4.94 0.93 13.26
N ASP A 399 5.93 0.16 13.72
CA ASP A 399 5.95 -1.26 13.42
C ASP A 399 4.71 -1.90 14.01
N VAL A 400 4.16 -2.82 13.25
CA VAL A 400 3.11 -3.67 13.77
C VAL A 400 3.76 -4.76 14.63
N ASP A 401 3.00 -5.25 15.59
CA ASP A 401 3.34 -6.45 16.36
C ASP A 401 2.07 -7.31 16.53
N ASN A 402 2.17 -8.41 17.28
CA ASN A 402 1.06 -9.34 17.52
C ASN A 402 -0.05 -8.73 18.41
N SER A 403 0.15 -7.55 19.00
CA SER A 403 -0.91 -6.76 19.64
C SER A 403 -1.75 -6.01 18.62
N TYR A 404 -1.19 -5.63 17.48
CA TYR A 404 -1.89 -4.94 16.38
C TYR A 404 -2.57 -5.93 15.43
N MET A 405 -1.88 -7.02 15.08
CA MET A 405 -2.23 -7.91 13.97
C MET A 405 -2.52 -9.34 14.42
N GLU A 406 -3.32 -10.04 13.62
CA GLU A 406 -3.55 -11.48 13.73
C GLU A 406 -3.57 -12.13 12.34
N GLY A 407 -3.19 -13.42 12.29
CA GLY A 407 -3.17 -14.21 11.07
C GLY A 407 -4.55 -14.73 10.69
N THR A 408 -4.76 -14.94 9.39
CA THR A 408 -5.98 -15.53 8.87
C THR A 408 -5.67 -16.43 7.67
N ASP A 409 -6.34 -17.58 7.66
CA ASP A 409 -6.23 -18.60 6.63
C ASP A 409 -7.60 -18.80 5.98
N SER A 410 -7.61 -19.24 4.74
CA SER A 410 -8.84 -19.57 4.03
C SER A 410 -8.65 -20.80 3.18
N ARG A 411 -9.31 -21.90 3.58
CA ARG A 411 -9.35 -23.19 2.87
C ARG A 411 -7.96 -23.72 2.50
N CYS A 412 -7.53 -23.54 1.24
CA CYS A 412 -6.27 -24.06 0.70
C CYS A 412 -5.14 -23.03 0.70
N TYR A 413 -5.36 -21.90 1.37
CA TYR A 413 -4.42 -20.80 1.48
C TYR A 413 -4.13 -20.52 2.94
N TYR A 414 -2.85 -20.41 3.23
CA TYR A 414 -2.34 -20.34 4.59
C TYR A 414 -1.49 -19.10 4.77
N SER A 415 -1.43 -18.63 6.00
CA SER A 415 -0.57 -17.57 6.49
C SER A 415 0.28 -18.11 7.63
N GLY A 416 1.43 -17.49 7.88
CA GLY A 416 2.30 -17.93 8.96
C GLY A 416 3.54 -17.09 9.12
N ASP A 417 4.33 -17.46 10.12
CA ASP A 417 5.59 -16.82 10.46
C ASP A 417 5.47 -15.29 10.64
N TYR A 418 4.30 -14.79 11.04
CA TYR A 418 4.06 -13.38 11.31
C TYR A 418 4.71 -12.98 12.64
N SER A 419 5.84 -12.27 12.54
CA SER A 419 6.55 -11.75 13.71
C SER A 419 7.50 -10.63 13.29
N PHE A 420 7.98 -9.87 14.27
CA PHE A 420 9.20 -9.10 14.09
C PHE A 420 10.38 -10.04 13.85
N LYS A 421 11.23 -9.75 12.84
CA LYS A 421 12.39 -10.57 12.47
C LYS A 421 13.69 -9.94 12.93
N ASN A 422 14.04 -8.79 12.35
CA ASN A 422 15.28 -8.07 12.59
C ASN A 422 15.12 -6.62 12.06
N ASP A 423 16.14 -5.78 12.21
CA ASP A 423 16.07 -4.37 11.78
C ASP A 423 15.88 -4.18 10.26
N GLN A 424 16.25 -5.16 9.44
CA GLN A 424 16.13 -5.09 7.97
C GLN A 424 14.77 -5.57 7.49
N ASP A 425 14.26 -6.68 8.01
CA ASP A 425 12.99 -7.29 7.58
C ASP A 425 11.79 -6.82 8.40
N ARG A 426 12.07 -6.28 9.61
CA ARG A 426 11.08 -5.79 10.58
C ARG A 426 9.96 -6.81 10.77
N TYR A 427 8.71 -6.35 10.92
CA TYR A 427 7.57 -7.26 10.94
C TYR A 427 7.32 -7.85 9.56
N SER A 428 7.36 -9.17 9.47
CA SER A 428 7.23 -9.95 8.23
C SER A 428 6.32 -11.14 8.44
N PHE A 429 5.70 -11.60 7.37
CA PHE A 429 4.87 -12.81 7.36
C PHE A 429 4.86 -13.48 5.99
N LEU A 430 4.46 -14.75 5.97
CA LEU A 430 4.30 -15.58 4.79
C LEU A 430 2.82 -15.82 4.49
N PHE A 431 2.49 -15.94 3.20
CA PHE A 431 1.16 -16.33 2.76
C PHE A 431 1.20 -17.06 1.41
N GLY A 432 0.20 -17.89 1.13
CA GLY A 432 -0.03 -18.47 -0.19
C GLY A 432 -0.60 -19.88 -0.16
N GLY A 433 -0.63 -20.52 -1.34
CA GLY A 433 -1.12 -21.88 -1.51
C GLY A 433 -1.37 -22.23 -2.97
N ARG A 434 -1.50 -23.53 -3.26
CA ARG A 434 -1.72 -24.03 -4.64
C ARG A 434 -3.15 -23.86 -5.14
N GLY A 435 -4.09 -23.60 -4.24
CA GLY A 435 -5.53 -23.68 -4.51
C GLY A 435 -6.08 -25.10 -4.37
N GLY A 436 -7.35 -25.26 -4.72
CA GLY A 436 -8.09 -26.52 -4.63
C GLY A 436 -8.66 -26.97 -5.97
N THR A 437 -9.17 -28.21 -6.00
CA THR A 437 -9.63 -28.86 -7.24
C THR A 437 -11.11 -28.68 -7.60
N ASP A 438 -11.99 -28.11 -6.80
CA ASP A 438 -12.46 -28.72 -5.56
C ASP A 438 -12.95 -27.72 -4.50
N GLU A 439 -14.25 -27.65 -4.15
CA GLU A 439 -14.74 -26.92 -2.97
C GLU A 439 -14.05 -27.34 -1.67
N HIS A 440 -13.74 -28.63 -1.53
CA HIS A 440 -13.27 -29.27 -0.31
C HIS A 440 -11.83 -29.83 -0.41
N THR A 441 -11.30 -29.96 -1.63
CA THR A 441 -10.02 -30.64 -1.87
C THR A 441 -8.92 -29.64 -2.20
N CYS A 442 -7.85 -29.63 -1.40
CA CYS A 442 -6.66 -28.83 -1.63
C CYS A 442 -5.58 -29.58 -2.42
N VAL A 443 -4.85 -28.87 -3.27
CA VAL A 443 -3.65 -29.40 -3.92
C VAL A 443 -2.46 -29.14 -2.99
N TYR A 444 -1.76 -30.19 -2.57
CA TYR A 444 -0.61 -30.07 -1.65
C TYR A 444 0.74 -30.10 -2.37
#